data_AF-A0A225VVM6-F1
#
_entry.id   AF-A0A225VVM6-F1
#
_cell.length_a   1.000
_cell.length_b   1.000
_cell.length_c   1.000
_cell.angle_alpha   90.00
_cell.angle_beta   90.00
_cell.angle_gamma   90.00
#
_symmetry.space_group_name_H-M   'P 1'
#
loop_
_entity.id
_entity.type
_entity.pdbx_description
1 polymer ?
#
loop_
_entity_poly.entity_id
_entity_poly.type
_entity_poly.pdbx_seq_one_letter_code
_entity_poly.pdbx_strand_id
1 'polypeptide(L)'
;MGDASAAATGTLVPWVSQKATNRFSWMRWIVMCNLPFSFCESEETRRFTNLPPICVETLYGDMESVVKAVEKTIGEEMPKCFGLILDGWTHGTEHFLAVYACYESPDGPRFPLLSMAPIIDEPDDALNADGHAAAIARFLPFFGRSLENVLFLVGDNCAVNKRLANLMGVPLVGCASHRLNLAVREHLAPHEDALAEVQALMRKLRTLKQAAKLRQKTSLQPVLRQETRWSSTFAMLARYFRLFEHLCPDDEDLEDLIPSRSTHRSLRKLFEELHDVESISKKLQTDGLTLLDARDLLDGLLEVQPSFRNYLAPDAPIVHSPKFETAVVKVLGGKASG
;
A
#
# COMPACT_ATOMS: atom_id res chain seq x y z
N MET A 1 17.85 20.07 51.60
CA MET A 1 16.73 21.02 51.74
C MET A 1 17.10 22.27 50.98
N GLY A 2 16.31 22.64 49.99
CA GLY A 2 16.60 23.71 49.04
C GLY A 2 15.90 23.46 47.70
N ASP A 3 14.57 23.43 47.77
CA ASP A 3 13.54 23.65 46.76
C ASP A 3 13.57 22.90 45.41
N ALA A 4 12.69 21.90 45.38
CA ALA A 4 12.00 21.47 44.17
C ALA A 4 11.01 22.58 43.75
N SER A 5 11.18 23.10 42.54
CA SER A 5 10.14 23.88 41.85
C SER A 5 9.62 23.04 40.69
N ALA A 6 8.35 22.67 40.79
CA ALA A 6 7.59 21.97 39.77
C ALA A 6 7.40 22.83 38.52
N ALA A 7 7.88 22.35 37.38
CA ALA A 7 7.37 22.71 36.07
C ALA A 7 7.39 21.46 35.19
N ALA A 8 6.28 20.73 35.23
CA ALA A 8 6.00 19.61 34.36
C ALA A 8 5.74 20.12 32.93
N THR A 9 6.81 20.25 32.16
CA THR A 9 6.76 20.16 30.70
C THR A 9 7.51 18.88 30.34
N GLY A 10 6.74 17.86 29.93
CA GLY A 10 7.20 16.50 29.68
C GLY A 10 8.14 16.39 28.48
N THR A 11 9.39 16.81 28.65
CA THR A 11 10.46 16.53 27.69
C THR A 11 11.53 15.73 28.41
N LEU A 12 11.78 14.51 27.96
CA LEU A 12 12.83 13.60 28.48
C LEU A 12 14.26 14.17 28.33
N VAL A 13 14.42 15.35 27.74
CA VAL A 13 15.67 16.00 27.35
C VAL A 13 16.71 16.08 28.49
N PRO A 14 16.38 16.38 29.75
CA PRO A 14 17.38 16.42 30.84
C PRO A 14 17.99 15.06 31.18
N TRP A 15 17.37 13.95 30.74
CA TRP A 15 17.72 12.59 31.10
C TRP A 15 18.42 11.82 29.98
N VAL A 16 18.52 12.39 28.77
CA VAL A 16 19.14 11.76 27.61
C VAL A 16 20.59 12.19 27.50
N SER A 17 21.53 11.24 27.53
CA SER A 17 22.96 11.54 27.37
C SER A 17 23.26 12.13 25.99
N GLN A 18 24.25 13.03 25.91
CA GLN A 18 24.70 13.59 24.63
C GLN A 18 25.13 12.49 23.63
N LYS A 19 25.69 11.39 24.13
CA LYS A 19 26.06 10.21 23.33
C LYS A 19 24.83 9.57 22.68
N ALA A 20 23.74 9.38 23.43
CA ALA A 20 22.50 8.83 22.92
C ALA A 20 21.85 9.77 21.89
N THR A 21 21.84 11.08 22.15
CA THR A 21 21.37 12.09 21.18
C THR A 21 22.15 12.04 19.86
N ASN A 22 23.48 11.88 19.93
CA ASN A 22 24.31 11.75 18.73
C ASN A 22 23.98 10.49 17.93
N ARG A 23 23.90 9.32 18.60
CA ARG A 23 23.57 8.04 17.96
C ARG A 23 22.19 8.07 17.29
N PHE A 24 21.19 8.61 17.99
CA PHE A 24 19.85 8.81 17.43
C PHE A 24 19.86 9.74 16.21
N SER A 25 20.64 10.83 16.26
CA SER A 25 20.74 11.76 15.13
C SER A 25 21.32 11.11 13.88
N TRP A 26 22.37 10.28 14.04
CA TRP A 26 22.92 9.50 12.93
C TRP A 26 21.92 8.49 12.36
N MET A 27 21.27 7.69 13.21
CA MET A 27 20.24 6.74 12.77
C MET A 27 19.11 7.45 12.02
N ARG A 28 18.57 8.53 12.59
CA ARG A 28 17.50 9.31 11.98
C ARG A 28 17.91 9.87 10.63
N TRP A 29 19.11 10.44 10.52
CA TRP A 29 19.57 11.01 9.25
C TRP A 29 19.65 9.94 8.16
N ILE A 30 20.29 8.82 8.47
CA ILE A 30 20.50 7.73 7.52
C ILE A 30 19.16 7.11 7.08
N VAL A 31 18.27 6.81 8.02
CA VAL A 31 16.97 6.18 7.74
C VAL A 31 16.04 7.14 6.99
N MET A 32 15.88 8.37 7.48
CA MET A 32 14.90 9.30 6.90
C MET A 32 15.32 9.85 5.53
N CYS A 33 16.61 9.82 5.22
CA CYS A 33 17.14 10.23 3.92
C CYS A 33 17.48 9.06 3.00
N ASN A 34 17.21 7.81 3.41
CA ASN A 34 17.53 6.61 2.66
C ASN A 34 19.00 6.56 2.18
N LEU A 35 19.93 6.80 3.10
CA LEU A 35 21.37 6.85 2.82
C LEU A 35 22.03 5.49 3.10
N PRO A 36 23.14 5.16 2.41
CA PRO A 36 23.90 3.95 2.73
C PRO A 36 24.47 4.02 4.16
N PHE A 37 24.61 2.88 4.84
CA PHE A 37 25.16 2.87 6.20
C PHE A 37 26.60 3.40 6.27
N SER A 38 27.39 3.21 5.21
CA SER A 38 28.73 3.79 5.08
C SER A 38 28.76 5.32 5.08
N PHE A 39 27.61 5.99 4.97
CA PHE A 39 27.50 7.45 5.01
C PHE A 39 28.09 8.06 6.29
N CYS A 40 27.94 7.42 7.46
CA CYS A 40 28.52 7.93 8.70
C CYS A 40 30.06 7.87 8.73
N GLU A 41 30.66 7.12 7.81
CA GLU A 41 32.11 6.95 7.68
C GLU A 41 32.73 7.76 6.54
N SER A 42 31.92 8.31 5.63
CA SER A 42 32.39 9.16 4.53
C SER A 42 33.19 10.35 5.07
N GLU A 43 34.36 10.56 4.47
CA GLU A 43 35.25 11.66 4.83
C GLU A 43 34.58 13.02 4.59
N GLU A 44 33.90 13.18 3.46
CA GLU A 44 33.14 14.39 3.10
C GLU A 44 32.02 14.63 4.11
N THR A 45 31.28 13.59 4.48
CA THR A 45 30.19 13.71 5.45
C THR A 45 30.74 14.17 6.80
N ARG A 46 31.83 13.56 7.27
CA ARG A 46 32.51 13.93 8.52
C ARG A 46 33.06 15.35 8.49
N ARG A 47 33.48 15.84 7.33
CA ARG A 47 33.97 17.21 7.14
C ARG A 47 32.87 18.26 7.29
N PHE A 48 31.64 17.95 6.89
CA PHE A 48 30.54 18.94 6.85
C PHE A 48 29.50 18.77 7.97
N THR A 49 29.52 17.66 8.72
CA THR A 49 28.64 17.44 9.86
C THR A 49 29.22 17.96 11.17
N ASN A 50 28.35 18.37 12.09
CA ASN A 50 28.72 18.66 13.49
C ASN A 50 28.46 17.46 14.42
N LEU A 51 27.97 16.33 13.89
CA LEU A 51 27.74 15.12 14.68
C LEU A 51 29.07 14.42 14.99
N PRO A 52 29.38 14.10 16.26
CA PRO A 52 30.52 13.26 16.60
C PRO A 52 30.54 11.96 15.77
N PRO A 53 31.70 11.59 15.20
CA PRO A 53 31.79 10.48 14.26
C PRO A 53 31.45 9.15 14.93
N ILE A 54 30.82 8.26 14.15
CA ILE A 54 30.58 6.86 14.51
C ILE A 54 31.08 5.95 13.36
N CYS A 55 31.17 4.66 13.64
CA CYS A 55 31.41 3.63 12.63
C CYS A 55 30.12 2.89 12.28
N VAL A 56 30.12 2.18 11.15
CA VAL A 56 28.99 1.37 10.68
C VAL A 56 28.59 0.33 11.73
N GLU A 57 29.55 -0.31 12.38
CA GLU A 57 29.27 -1.33 13.40
C GLU A 57 28.53 -0.74 14.60
N THR A 58 28.89 0.49 15.01
CA THR A 58 28.20 1.19 16.10
C THR A 58 26.79 1.55 15.68
N LEU A 59 26.60 2.10 14.48
CA LEU A 59 25.29 2.43 13.93
C LEU A 59 24.39 1.20 13.89
N TYR A 60 24.89 0.09 13.35
CA TYR A 60 24.15 -1.15 13.22
C TYR A 60 23.77 -1.73 14.58
N GLY A 61 24.70 -1.78 15.55
CA GLY A 61 24.39 -2.23 16.91
C GLY A 61 23.38 -1.33 17.64
N ASP A 62 23.40 -0.02 17.38
CA ASP A 62 22.39 0.90 17.89
C ASP A 62 21.02 0.64 17.25
N MET A 63 20.97 0.42 15.93
CA MET A 63 19.73 0.08 15.22
C MET A 63 19.12 -1.24 15.72
N GLU A 64 19.92 -2.29 15.89
CA GLU A 64 19.45 -3.56 16.48
C GLU A 64 18.90 -3.38 17.90
N SER A 65 19.53 -2.52 18.69
CA SER A 65 19.06 -2.21 20.05
C SER A 65 17.72 -1.46 20.03
N VAL A 66 17.55 -0.54 19.08
CA VAL A 66 16.27 0.15 18.86
C VAL A 66 15.19 -0.84 18.41
N VAL A 67 15.49 -1.75 17.49
CA VAL A 67 14.55 -2.79 17.05
C VAL A 67 14.06 -3.61 18.25
N LYS A 68 14.96 -4.14 19.07
CA LYS A 68 14.59 -4.92 20.29
C LYS A 68 13.74 -4.10 21.27
N ALA A 69 14.03 -2.81 21.42
CA ALA A 69 13.25 -1.93 22.29
C ALA A 69 11.83 -1.68 21.73
N VAL A 70 11.71 -1.52 20.41
CA VAL A 70 10.43 -1.36 19.71
C VAL A 70 9.61 -2.64 19.76
N GLU A 71 10.23 -3.80 19.49
CA GLU A 71 9.59 -5.12 19.60
C GLU A 71 9.02 -5.35 21.00
N LYS A 72 9.81 -5.05 22.02
CA LYS A 72 9.37 -5.14 23.42
C LYS A 72 8.19 -4.20 23.70
N THR A 73 8.27 -2.95 23.25
CA THR A 73 7.21 -1.94 23.48
C THR A 73 5.90 -2.37 22.82
N ILE A 74 5.96 -2.82 21.56
CA ILE A 74 4.79 -3.36 20.85
C ILE A 74 4.27 -4.60 21.58
N GLY A 75 5.14 -5.52 22.00
CA GLY A 75 4.75 -6.75 22.70
C GLY A 75 4.10 -6.53 24.07
N GLU A 76 4.49 -5.47 24.79
CA GLU A 76 3.88 -5.05 26.06
C GLU A 76 2.47 -4.45 25.86
N GLU A 77 2.26 -3.68 24.78
CA GLU A 77 0.96 -3.08 24.45
C GLU A 77 -0.02 -4.06 23.82
N MET A 78 0.46 -4.94 22.94
CA MET A 78 -0.38 -5.81 22.12
C MET A 78 -1.25 -6.72 23.00
N PRO A 79 -2.53 -6.95 22.69
CA PRO A 79 -3.34 -7.93 23.43
C PRO A 79 -2.94 -9.38 23.12
N LYS A 80 -3.50 -10.33 23.87
CA LYS A 80 -3.38 -11.77 23.56
C LYS A 80 -4.17 -12.20 22.33
N CYS A 81 -5.11 -11.39 21.87
CA CYS A 81 -5.96 -11.68 20.72
C CYS A 81 -5.92 -10.51 19.77
N PHE A 82 -5.45 -10.73 18.54
CA PHE A 82 -5.25 -9.68 17.54
C PHE A 82 -5.47 -10.22 16.12
N GLY A 83 -5.65 -9.33 15.16
CA GLY A 83 -5.65 -9.67 13.72
C GLY A 83 -4.30 -9.40 13.08
N LEU A 84 -4.04 -10.00 11.91
CA LEU A 84 -2.89 -9.66 11.09
C LEU A 84 -3.33 -9.04 9.77
N ILE A 85 -2.66 -7.97 9.34
CA ILE A 85 -2.83 -7.38 8.01
C ILE A 85 -1.59 -7.72 7.18
N LEU A 86 -1.83 -8.31 6.01
CA LEU A 86 -0.82 -8.79 5.07
C LEU A 86 -0.85 -7.93 3.82
N ASP A 87 0.31 -7.35 3.47
CA ASP A 87 0.50 -6.66 2.21
C ASP A 87 1.72 -7.23 1.48
N GLY A 88 1.48 -7.79 0.30
CA GLY A 88 2.49 -8.46 -0.51
C GLY A 88 2.71 -7.73 -1.82
N TRP A 89 3.97 -7.44 -2.17
CA TRP A 89 4.31 -6.84 -3.46
C TRP A 89 5.62 -7.37 -4.00
N THR A 90 5.77 -7.32 -5.32
CA THR A 90 7.00 -7.70 -6.00
C THR A 90 7.77 -6.45 -6.40
N HIS A 91 9.08 -6.43 -6.13
CA HIS A 91 9.99 -5.40 -6.59
C HIS A 91 11.24 -6.06 -7.21
N GLY A 92 11.43 -5.88 -8.52
CA GLY A 92 12.47 -6.58 -9.25
C GLY A 92 12.21 -8.09 -9.25
N THR A 93 13.17 -8.87 -8.74
CA THR A 93 13.10 -10.33 -8.62
C THR A 93 12.67 -10.80 -7.23
N GLU A 94 12.35 -9.89 -6.30
CA GLU A 94 12.03 -10.21 -4.92
C GLU A 94 10.55 -9.98 -4.61
N HIS A 95 9.95 -10.91 -3.86
CA HIS A 95 8.61 -10.76 -3.30
C HIS A 95 8.72 -10.38 -1.82
N PHE A 96 8.17 -9.22 -1.47
CA PHE A 96 8.12 -8.70 -0.12
C PHE A 96 6.77 -8.99 0.50
N LEU A 97 6.78 -9.31 1.79
CA LEU A 97 5.58 -9.36 2.62
C LEU A 97 5.78 -8.43 3.82
N ALA A 98 4.86 -7.48 3.94
CA ALA A 98 4.67 -6.71 5.16
C ALA A 98 3.54 -7.34 5.98
N VAL A 99 3.79 -7.49 7.29
CA VAL A 99 2.82 -8.00 8.26
C VAL A 99 2.64 -6.97 9.37
N TYR A 100 1.42 -6.51 9.55
CA TYR A 100 1.02 -5.62 10.64
C TYR A 100 0.14 -6.37 11.63
N ALA A 101 0.22 -6.01 12.92
CA ALA A 101 -0.84 -6.38 13.86
C ALA A 101 -2.04 -5.44 13.69
N CYS A 102 -3.23 -5.89 14.07
CA CYS A 102 -4.45 -5.09 14.11
C CYS A 102 -5.17 -5.39 15.43
N TYR A 103 -5.30 -4.39 16.30
CA TYR A 103 -5.99 -4.54 17.57
C TYR A 103 -6.49 -3.19 18.10
N GLU A 104 -7.43 -3.24 19.04
CA GLU A 104 -7.95 -2.06 19.72
C GLU A 104 -7.12 -1.74 20.98
N SER A 105 -6.83 -0.46 21.21
CA SER A 105 -6.22 0.07 22.43
C SER A 105 -7.14 1.14 23.05
N PRO A 106 -6.92 1.57 24.30
CA PRO A 106 -7.67 2.70 24.88
C PRO A 106 -7.59 4.00 24.06
N ASP A 107 -6.53 4.18 23.27
CA ASP A 107 -6.34 5.35 22.40
C ASP A 107 -6.91 5.17 20.99
N GLY A 108 -7.61 4.06 20.74
CA GLY A 108 -8.15 3.69 19.43
C GLY A 108 -7.40 2.52 18.78
N PRO A 109 -7.66 2.26 17.48
CA PRO A 109 -7.09 1.12 16.78
C PRO A 109 -5.58 1.29 16.56
N ARG A 110 -4.84 0.18 16.66
CA ARG A 110 -3.39 0.11 16.48
C ARG A 110 -3.02 -0.80 15.33
N PHE A 111 -2.05 -0.35 14.55
CA PHE A 111 -1.55 -1.05 13.36
C PHE A 111 0.00 -1.09 13.29
N PRO A 112 0.70 -1.63 14.31
CA PRO A 112 2.15 -1.67 14.28
C PRO A 112 2.67 -2.64 13.21
N LEU A 113 3.70 -2.23 12.46
CA LEU A 113 4.44 -3.11 11.57
C LEU A 113 5.24 -4.12 12.40
N LEU A 114 5.01 -5.42 12.17
CA LEU A 114 5.71 -6.50 12.87
C LEU A 114 6.90 -7.01 12.06
N SER A 115 6.73 -7.11 10.74
CA SER A 115 7.77 -7.60 9.84
C SER A 115 7.58 -7.04 8.45
N MET A 116 8.68 -6.72 7.79
CA MET A 116 8.75 -6.39 6.38
C MET A 116 10.02 -7.04 5.84
N ALA A 117 9.86 -8.15 5.13
CA ALA A 117 11.00 -8.92 4.65
C ALA A 117 10.70 -9.50 3.25
N PRO A 118 11.74 -9.74 2.43
CA PRO A 118 11.60 -10.64 1.31
C PRO A 118 11.27 -12.03 1.86
N ILE A 119 10.28 -12.70 1.26
CA ILE A 119 10.05 -14.11 1.55
C ILE A 119 11.14 -14.88 0.81
N ILE A 120 11.92 -15.68 1.54
CA ILE A 120 13.09 -16.37 1.02
C ILE A 120 12.61 -17.34 -0.07
N ASP A 121 13.08 -17.10 -1.29
CA ASP A 121 12.90 -17.96 -2.47
C ASP A 121 13.98 -19.05 -2.40
N GLU A 122 13.91 -19.95 -1.41
CA GLU A 122 14.74 -21.17 -1.46
C GLU A 122 14.26 -22.04 -2.64
N PRO A 123 15.12 -22.82 -3.31
CA PRO A 123 14.73 -23.59 -4.50
C PRO A 123 13.51 -24.53 -4.32
N ASP A 124 13.19 -24.86 -3.07
CA ASP A 124 12.06 -25.70 -2.66
C ASP A 124 10.92 -24.90 -1.96
N ASP A 125 11.08 -23.59 -1.71
CA ASP A 125 10.09 -22.72 -1.06
C ASP A 125 9.27 -21.96 -2.10
N ALA A 126 8.11 -22.52 -2.45
CA ALA A 126 7.30 -22.07 -3.58
C ALA A 126 6.48 -20.77 -3.32
N LEU A 127 6.99 -19.82 -2.52
CA LEU A 127 6.22 -18.64 -2.05
C LEU A 127 4.83 -19.06 -1.55
N ASN A 128 4.80 -20.15 -0.79
CA ASN A 128 3.59 -20.85 -0.46
C ASN A 128 3.10 -20.44 0.94
N ALA A 129 1.87 -20.80 1.25
CA ALA A 129 1.25 -20.45 2.51
C ALA A 129 1.95 -21.05 3.75
N ASP A 130 2.63 -22.20 3.58
CA ASP A 130 3.39 -22.84 4.64
C ASP A 130 4.64 -22.02 5.01
N GLY A 131 5.37 -21.52 4.00
CA GLY A 131 6.48 -20.58 4.18
C GLY A 131 6.06 -19.27 4.85
N HIS A 132 4.91 -18.70 4.43
CA HIS A 132 4.34 -17.52 5.10
C HIS A 132 4.02 -17.81 6.58
N ALA A 133 3.37 -18.93 6.88
CA ALA A 133 3.03 -19.31 8.25
C ALA A 133 4.29 -19.50 9.12
N ALA A 134 5.32 -20.15 8.56
CA ALA A 134 6.61 -20.33 9.24
C ALA A 134 7.32 -19.00 9.51
N ALA A 135 7.32 -18.09 8.54
CA ALA A 135 7.87 -16.75 8.71
C ALA A 135 7.16 -15.97 9.83
N ILE A 136 5.82 -15.99 9.85
CA ILE A 136 5.01 -15.37 10.91
C ILE A 136 5.32 -16.00 12.27
N ALA A 137 5.35 -17.33 12.35
CA ALA A 137 5.68 -18.04 13.59
C ALA A 137 7.08 -17.70 14.13
N ARG A 138 8.03 -17.34 13.26
CA ARG A 138 9.40 -17.01 13.64
C ARG A 138 9.53 -15.65 14.32
N PHE A 139 8.80 -14.62 13.85
CA PHE A 139 8.95 -13.27 14.41
C PHE A 139 7.96 -12.94 15.53
N LEU A 140 6.77 -13.58 15.58
CA LEU A 140 5.79 -13.33 16.65
C LEU A 140 6.35 -13.48 18.09
N PRO A 141 7.28 -14.43 18.37
CA PRO A 141 7.91 -14.55 19.68
C PRO A 141 8.67 -13.30 20.15
N PHE A 142 9.17 -12.45 19.23
CA PHE A 142 9.82 -11.18 19.60
C PHE A 142 8.86 -10.21 20.30
N PHE A 143 7.56 -10.36 20.03
CA PHE A 143 6.47 -9.61 20.65
C PHE A 143 5.76 -10.39 21.78
N GLY A 144 6.29 -11.57 22.16
CA GLY A 144 5.68 -12.46 23.14
C GLY A 144 4.35 -13.07 22.69
N ARG A 145 4.15 -13.27 21.38
CA ARG A 145 2.94 -13.89 20.80
C ARG A 145 3.25 -15.13 19.98
N SER A 146 2.20 -15.85 19.63
CA SER A 146 2.22 -17.03 18.75
C SER A 146 1.09 -16.97 17.73
N LEU A 147 1.08 -17.90 16.77
CA LEU A 147 -0.01 -18.02 15.79
C LEU A 147 -1.38 -18.27 16.44
N GLU A 148 -1.42 -18.93 17.61
CA GLU A 148 -2.67 -19.20 18.37
C GLU A 148 -3.36 -17.92 18.86
N ASN A 149 -2.64 -16.81 18.90
CA ASN A 149 -3.15 -15.51 19.31
C ASN A 149 -3.81 -14.74 18.17
N VAL A 150 -3.66 -15.20 16.93
CA VAL A 150 -4.22 -14.55 15.74
C VAL A 150 -5.67 -14.98 15.57
N LEU A 151 -6.58 -14.00 15.48
CA LEU A 151 -8.02 -14.25 15.35
C LEU A 151 -8.52 -14.20 13.91
N PHE A 152 -7.87 -13.42 13.04
CA PHE A 152 -8.26 -13.23 11.65
C PHE A 152 -7.08 -12.66 10.85
N LEU A 153 -7.15 -12.83 9.53
CA LEU A 153 -6.26 -12.20 8.57
C LEU A 153 -7.01 -11.15 7.77
N VAL A 154 -6.30 -10.10 7.36
CA VAL A 154 -6.74 -9.11 6.38
C VAL A 154 -5.68 -9.08 5.29
N GLY A 155 -6.08 -9.17 4.02
CA GLY A 155 -5.13 -9.16 2.93
C GLY A 155 -5.83 -9.32 1.59
N ASP A 156 -5.07 -9.28 0.51
CA ASP A 156 -5.65 -9.59 -0.79
C ASP A 156 -6.18 -11.03 -0.86
N ASN A 157 -7.11 -11.27 -1.77
CA ASN A 157 -7.78 -12.57 -1.92
C ASN A 157 -6.95 -13.56 -2.76
N CYS A 158 -5.62 -13.39 -2.81
CA CYS A 158 -4.75 -14.29 -3.56
C CYS A 158 -4.80 -15.72 -2.98
N ALA A 159 -4.39 -16.70 -3.80
CA ALA A 159 -4.43 -18.10 -3.41
C ALA A 159 -3.58 -18.39 -2.16
N VAL A 160 -2.44 -17.69 -2.00
CA VAL A 160 -1.53 -17.86 -0.86
C VAL A 160 -2.20 -17.40 0.44
N ASN A 161 -2.78 -16.19 0.47
CA ASN A 161 -3.47 -15.67 1.66
C ASN A 161 -4.70 -16.51 2.05
N LYS A 162 -5.46 -16.99 1.06
CA LYS A 162 -6.58 -17.93 1.30
C LYS A 162 -6.08 -19.23 1.91
N ARG A 163 -5.01 -19.80 1.36
CA ARG A 163 -4.42 -21.05 1.88
C ARG A 163 -3.84 -20.83 3.28
N LEU A 164 -3.19 -19.70 3.54
CA LEU A 164 -2.65 -19.33 4.86
C LEU A 164 -3.75 -19.25 5.91
N ALA A 165 -4.87 -18.58 5.60
CA ALA A 165 -6.03 -18.51 6.49
C ALA A 165 -6.58 -19.89 6.84
N ASN A 166 -6.66 -20.79 5.86
CA ASN A 166 -7.08 -22.18 6.08
C ASN A 166 -6.09 -22.97 6.94
N LEU A 167 -4.77 -22.81 6.72
CA LEU A 167 -3.73 -23.45 7.52
C LEU A 167 -3.77 -22.99 8.99
N MET A 168 -4.02 -21.70 9.20
CA MET A 168 -4.13 -21.10 10.53
C MET A 168 -5.50 -21.34 11.19
N GLY A 169 -6.51 -21.79 10.44
CA GLY A 169 -7.86 -22.01 10.95
C GLY A 169 -8.62 -20.72 11.30
N VAL A 170 -8.26 -19.59 10.69
CA VAL A 170 -8.83 -18.26 10.97
C VAL A 170 -9.54 -17.68 9.74
N PRO A 171 -10.55 -16.80 9.91
CA PRO A 171 -11.18 -16.11 8.78
C PRO A 171 -10.21 -15.15 8.08
N LEU A 172 -10.43 -14.95 6.78
CA LEU A 172 -9.75 -13.96 5.96
C LEU A 172 -10.74 -12.90 5.49
N VAL A 173 -10.45 -11.65 5.80
CA VAL A 173 -11.13 -10.47 5.27
C VAL A 173 -10.40 -10.03 4.01
N GLY A 174 -11.11 -10.06 2.89
CA GLY A 174 -10.53 -9.70 1.59
C GLY A 174 -10.33 -8.19 1.41
N CYS A 175 -9.19 -7.79 0.85
CA CYS A 175 -8.90 -6.40 0.54
C CYS A 175 -9.92 -5.82 -0.47
N ALA A 176 -10.70 -4.83 -0.03
CA ALA A 176 -11.70 -4.16 -0.86
C ALA A 176 -11.07 -3.50 -2.10
N SER A 177 -9.92 -2.84 -1.95
CA SER A 177 -9.17 -2.22 -3.04
C SER A 177 -8.70 -3.24 -4.08
N HIS A 178 -8.28 -4.43 -3.63
CA HIS A 178 -7.89 -5.51 -4.54
C HIS A 178 -9.10 -6.07 -5.31
N ARG A 179 -10.22 -6.30 -4.62
CA ARG A 179 -11.48 -6.75 -5.24
C ARG A 179 -11.99 -5.75 -6.29
N LEU A 180 -11.92 -4.45 -5.99
CA LEU A 180 -12.26 -3.39 -6.92
C LEU A 180 -11.33 -3.38 -8.13
N ASN A 181 -10.01 -3.50 -7.91
CA ASN A 181 -9.04 -3.61 -9.00
C ASN A 181 -9.35 -4.79 -9.94
N LEU A 182 -9.73 -5.95 -9.42
CA LEU A 182 -10.10 -7.10 -10.25
C LEU A 182 -11.38 -6.85 -11.06
N ALA A 183 -12.41 -6.26 -10.45
CA ALA A 183 -13.65 -5.90 -11.14
C ALA A 183 -13.39 -4.92 -12.30
N VAL A 184 -12.57 -3.89 -12.05
CA VAL A 184 -12.22 -2.91 -13.07
C VAL A 184 -11.38 -3.54 -14.17
N ARG A 185 -10.46 -4.44 -13.84
CA ARG A 185 -9.66 -5.15 -14.85
C ARG A 185 -10.54 -5.97 -15.80
N GLU A 186 -11.54 -6.68 -15.28
CA GLU A 186 -12.51 -7.40 -16.13
C GLU A 186 -13.30 -6.42 -17.01
N HIS A 187 -13.75 -5.29 -16.44
CA HIS A 187 -14.49 -4.25 -17.16
C HIS A 187 -13.68 -3.57 -18.26
N LEU A 188 -12.37 -3.41 -18.07
CA LEU A 188 -11.47 -2.78 -19.06
C LEU A 188 -11.09 -3.73 -20.19
N ALA A 189 -11.20 -5.05 -20.01
CA ALA A 189 -10.72 -6.04 -20.98
C ALA A 189 -11.30 -5.86 -22.41
N PRO A 190 -12.59 -5.54 -22.61
CA PRO A 190 -13.15 -5.28 -23.94
C PRO A 190 -12.62 -4.00 -24.61
N HIS A 191 -11.98 -3.11 -23.85
CA HIS A 191 -11.49 -1.81 -24.31
C HIS A 191 -9.97 -1.79 -24.53
N GLU A 192 -9.30 -2.93 -24.40
CA GLU A 192 -7.85 -2.99 -24.34
C GLU A 192 -7.17 -2.45 -25.61
N ASP A 193 -7.72 -2.75 -26.80
CA ASP A 193 -7.21 -2.23 -28.07
C ASP A 193 -7.28 -0.69 -28.14
N ALA A 194 -8.43 -0.13 -27.75
CA ALA A 194 -8.62 1.32 -27.69
C ALA A 194 -7.69 2.00 -26.68
N LEU A 195 -7.44 1.34 -25.54
CA LEU A 195 -6.49 1.83 -24.53
C LEU A 195 -5.04 1.71 -25.02
N ALA A 196 -4.73 0.69 -25.82
CA ALA A 196 -3.42 0.51 -26.44
C ALA A 196 -3.12 1.59 -27.49
N GLU A 197 -4.12 2.03 -28.28
CA GLU A 197 -3.99 3.19 -29.18
C GLU A 197 -3.58 4.45 -28.39
N VAL A 198 -4.27 4.75 -27.28
CA VAL A 198 -3.93 5.91 -26.44
C VAL A 198 -2.54 5.76 -25.83
N GLN A 199 -2.17 4.56 -25.36
CA GLN A 199 -0.83 4.30 -24.83
C GLN A 199 0.26 4.53 -25.90
N ALA A 200 0.03 4.12 -27.15
CA ALA A 200 0.94 4.34 -28.27
C ALA A 200 1.11 5.85 -28.58
N LEU A 201 -0.01 6.58 -28.64
CA LEU A 201 0.00 8.04 -28.78
C LEU A 201 0.78 8.70 -27.65
N MET A 202 0.51 8.32 -26.40
CA MET A 202 1.20 8.87 -25.22
C MET A 202 2.71 8.59 -25.27
N ARG A 203 3.14 7.41 -25.73
CA ARG A 203 4.56 7.10 -25.94
C ARG A 203 5.18 8.01 -27.01
N LYS A 204 4.50 8.23 -28.14
CA LYS A 204 4.98 9.13 -29.21
C LYS A 204 5.12 10.56 -28.72
N LEU A 205 4.15 11.07 -27.93
CA LEU A 205 4.20 12.41 -27.36
C LEU A 205 5.36 12.61 -26.36
N ARG A 206 5.92 11.53 -25.79
CA ARG A 206 7.12 11.60 -24.91
C ARG A 206 8.44 11.69 -25.68
N THR A 207 8.44 11.47 -26.99
CA THR A 207 9.66 11.61 -27.81
C THR A 207 10.13 13.07 -27.83
N LEU A 208 11.44 13.31 -27.93
CA LEU A 208 12.02 14.66 -27.83
C LEU A 208 11.36 15.67 -28.78
N LYS A 209 11.18 15.30 -30.05
CA LYS A 209 10.56 16.14 -31.09
C LYS A 209 9.12 16.51 -30.72
N GLN A 210 8.31 15.53 -30.35
CA GLN A 210 6.89 15.74 -30.04
C GLN A 210 6.68 16.42 -28.69
N ALA A 211 7.50 16.09 -27.69
CA ALA A 211 7.50 16.78 -26.40
C ALA A 211 7.87 18.27 -26.56
N ALA A 212 8.82 18.60 -27.45
CA ALA A 212 9.17 20.00 -27.74
C ALA A 212 7.99 20.75 -28.39
N LYS A 213 7.34 20.16 -29.40
CA LYS A 213 6.12 20.71 -30.01
C LYS A 213 5.00 20.90 -28.97
N LEU A 214 4.79 19.91 -28.10
CA LEU A 214 3.73 19.95 -27.08
C LEU A 214 3.97 21.05 -26.03
N ARG A 215 5.22 21.24 -25.58
CA ARG A 215 5.59 22.29 -24.61
C ARG A 215 5.31 23.70 -25.10
N GLN A 216 5.29 23.93 -26.41
CA GLN A 216 4.92 25.23 -26.98
C GLN A 216 3.42 25.52 -26.84
N LYS A 217 2.59 24.49 -26.66
CA LYS A 217 1.12 24.60 -26.56
C LYS A 217 0.60 24.45 -25.14
N THR A 218 1.25 23.64 -24.31
CA THR A 218 0.80 23.33 -22.95
C THR A 218 1.94 22.90 -22.04
N SER A 219 1.79 23.11 -20.72
CA SER A 219 2.72 22.59 -19.71
C SER A 219 2.45 21.12 -19.35
N LEU A 220 1.37 20.54 -19.88
CA LEU A 220 0.99 19.15 -19.61
C LEU A 220 1.95 18.15 -20.26
N GLN A 221 2.32 17.13 -19.51
CA GLN A 221 3.14 16.00 -19.96
C GLN A 221 2.32 14.73 -20.20
N PRO A 222 2.66 13.89 -21.18
CA PRO A 222 2.01 12.60 -21.37
C PRO A 222 2.20 11.68 -20.15
N VAL A 223 1.19 10.86 -19.85
CA VAL A 223 1.21 9.85 -18.79
C VAL A 223 1.04 8.49 -19.44
N LEU A 224 1.85 7.50 -19.05
CA LEU A 224 1.70 6.12 -19.50
C LEU A 224 0.96 5.31 -18.45
N ARG A 225 0.11 4.38 -18.89
CA ARG A 225 -0.47 3.38 -18.00
C ARG A 225 0.52 2.25 -17.70
N GLN A 226 0.38 1.68 -16.51
CA GLN A 226 0.96 0.43 -16.04
C GLN A 226 -0.13 -0.64 -16.08
N GLU A 227 0.11 -1.75 -16.78
CA GLU A 227 -0.90 -2.80 -17.00
C GLU A 227 -1.45 -3.41 -15.71
N THR A 228 -0.65 -3.45 -14.64
CA THR A 228 -1.03 -4.06 -13.37
C THR A 228 -1.90 -3.18 -12.48
N ARG A 229 -2.06 -1.88 -12.80
CA ARG A 229 -2.74 -0.90 -11.94
C ARG A 229 -3.76 -0.09 -12.72
N TRP A 230 -5.04 -0.39 -12.53
CA TRP A 230 -6.12 0.27 -13.27
C TRP A 230 -6.16 1.80 -13.07
N SER A 231 -5.76 2.32 -11.90
CA SER A 231 -5.69 3.76 -11.62
C SER A 231 -4.74 4.50 -12.57
N SER A 232 -3.71 3.82 -13.08
CA SER A 232 -2.82 4.38 -14.11
C SER A 232 -3.49 4.51 -15.47
N THR A 233 -4.43 3.61 -15.80
CA THR A 233 -5.30 3.72 -16.98
C THR A 233 -6.21 4.94 -16.86
N PHE A 234 -6.84 5.14 -15.69
CA PHE A 234 -7.65 6.33 -15.41
C PHE A 234 -6.81 7.62 -15.56
N ALA A 235 -5.62 7.67 -14.96
CA ALA A 235 -4.71 8.82 -15.07
C ALA A 235 -4.26 9.09 -16.51
N MET A 236 -3.99 8.04 -17.29
CA MET A 236 -3.65 8.15 -18.71
C MET A 236 -4.82 8.75 -19.51
N LEU A 237 -6.05 8.24 -19.32
CA LEU A 237 -7.24 8.76 -20.00
C LEU A 237 -7.54 10.21 -19.61
N ALA A 238 -7.47 10.54 -18.32
CA ALA A 238 -7.61 11.91 -17.83
C ALA A 238 -6.59 12.85 -18.49
N ARG A 239 -5.33 12.38 -18.64
CA ARG A 239 -4.30 13.15 -19.34
C ARG A 239 -4.58 13.25 -20.84
N TYR A 240 -5.02 12.16 -21.46
CA TYR A 240 -5.33 12.08 -22.89
C TYR A 240 -6.36 13.12 -23.28
N PHE A 241 -7.51 13.17 -22.60
CA PHE A 241 -8.57 14.10 -22.96
C PHE A 241 -8.15 15.57 -22.83
N ARG A 242 -7.30 15.89 -21.86
CA ARG A 242 -6.73 17.24 -21.71
C ARG A 242 -5.70 17.57 -22.79
N LEU A 243 -4.89 16.59 -23.20
CA LEU A 243 -3.89 16.79 -24.25
C LEU A 243 -4.51 16.84 -25.65
N PHE A 244 -5.62 16.13 -25.86
CA PHE A 244 -6.27 15.97 -27.16
C PHE A 244 -6.59 17.32 -27.82
N GLU A 245 -7.02 18.31 -27.04
CA GLU A 245 -7.33 19.67 -27.52
C GLU A 245 -6.11 20.45 -28.04
N HIS A 246 -4.90 20.00 -27.68
CA HIS A 246 -3.64 20.64 -28.09
C HIS A 246 -2.95 19.90 -29.26
N LEU A 247 -3.43 18.72 -29.63
CA LEU A 247 -2.84 17.94 -30.73
C LEU A 247 -3.16 18.59 -32.07
N CYS A 248 -2.19 18.57 -32.99
CA CYS A 248 -2.39 19.08 -34.34
C CYS A 248 -2.91 17.93 -35.20
N PRO A 249 -4.11 18.06 -35.82
CA PRO A 249 -4.63 17.04 -36.73
C PRO A 249 -3.73 16.83 -37.95
N ASP A 250 -3.04 17.89 -38.37
CA ASP A 250 -2.16 17.89 -39.56
C ASP A 250 -0.71 17.45 -39.24
N ASP A 251 -0.42 16.96 -38.03
CA ASP A 251 0.91 16.41 -37.73
C ASP A 251 1.02 14.99 -38.28
N GLU A 252 1.67 14.84 -39.44
CA GLU A 252 1.93 13.56 -40.11
C GLU A 252 2.58 12.52 -39.16
N ASP A 253 3.36 12.96 -38.16
CA ASP A 253 3.97 12.05 -37.18
C ASP A 253 2.93 11.44 -36.20
N LEU A 254 1.72 11.99 -36.13
CA LEU A 254 0.67 11.64 -35.17
C LEU A 254 -0.61 11.11 -35.84
N GLU A 255 -0.81 11.33 -37.14
CA GLU A 255 -2.04 11.00 -37.88
C GLU A 255 -2.51 9.56 -37.62
N ASP A 256 -1.61 8.58 -37.78
CA ASP A 256 -1.90 7.15 -37.56
C ASP A 256 -2.07 6.75 -36.08
N LEU A 257 -1.74 7.64 -35.15
CA LEU A 257 -1.78 7.40 -33.70
C LEU A 257 -2.94 8.11 -33.01
N ILE A 258 -3.63 9.02 -33.68
CA ILE A 258 -4.80 9.69 -33.13
C ILE A 258 -5.97 8.69 -33.16
N PRO A 259 -6.58 8.35 -32.00
CA PRO A 259 -7.70 7.42 -31.98
C PRO A 259 -8.85 7.90 -32.88
N SER A 260 -9.49 6.95 -33.57
CA SER A 260 -10.62 7.25 -34.45
C SER A 260 -11.74 7.99 -33.69
N ARG A 261 -12.61 8.72 -34.40
CA ARG A 261 -13.75 9.42 -33.76
C ARG A 261 -14.66 8.48 -32.96
N SER A 262 -14.87 7.24 -33.44
CA SER A 262 -15.61 6.22 -32.69
C SER A 262 -14.87 5.77 -31.45
N THR A 263 -13.56 5.49 -31.56
CA THR A 263 -12.70 5.10 -30.43
C THR A 263 -12.69 6.19 -29.38
N HIS A 264 -12.47 7.45 -29.76
CA HIS A 264 -12.47 8.60 -28.85
C HIS A 264 -13.79 8.73 -28.07
N ARG A 265 -14.94 8.58 -28.75
CA ARG A 265 -16.26 8.62 -28.09
C ARG A 265 -16.46 7.45 -27.12
N SER A 266 -16.07 6.24 -27.53
CA SER A 266 -16.15 5.06 -26.66
C SER A 266 -15.28 5.23 -25.41
N LEU A 267 -14.05 5.73 -25.56
CA LEU A 267 -13.13 5.99 -24.45
C LEU A 267 -13.65 7.09 -23.53
N ARG A 268 -14.37 8.09 -24.06
CA ARG A 268 -14.96 9.16 -23.23
C ARG A 268 -16.06 8.60 -22.33
N LYS A 269 -16.94 7.77 -22.88
CA LYS A 269 -17.95 7.06 -22.09
C LYS A 269 -17.30 6.19 -21.01
N LEU A 270 -16.30 5.40 -21.38
CA LEU A 270 -15.55 4.58 -20.42
C LEU A 270 -14.91 5.44 -19.32
N PHE A 271 -14.31 6.57 -19.67
CA PHE A 271 -13.67 7.47 -18.70
C PHE A 271 -14.68 8.08 -17.71
N GLU A 272 -15.88 8.42 -18.17
CA GLU A 272 -16.98 8.88 -17.32
C GLU A 272 -17.43 7.78 -16.35
N GLU A 273 -17.59 6.54 -16.83
CA GLU A 273 -17.92 5.38 -15.98
C GLU A 273 -16.88 5.11 -14.89
N LEU A 274 -15.58 5.32 -15.18
CA LEU A 274 -14.51 5.11 -14.22
C LEU A 274 -14.37 6.21 -13.17
N HIS A 275 -15.07 7.35 -13.30
CA HIS A 275 -14.94 8.47 -12.37
C HIS A 275 -15.43 8.10 -10.96
N ASP A 276 -16.59 7.44 -10.87
CA ASP A 276 -17.15 6.97 -9.60
C ASP A 276 -16.27 5.88 -8.97
N VAL A 277 -15.71 5.01 -9.81
CA VAL A 277 -14.74 3.98 -9.40
C VAL A 277 -13.49 4.61 -8.77
N GLU A 278 -12.95 5.68 -9.37
CA GLU A 278 -11.79 6.41 -8.85
C GLU A 278 -12.09 7.10 -7.52
N SER A 279 -13.27 7.71 -7.40
CA SER A 279 -13.72 8.31 -6.14
C SER A 279 -13.76 7.27 -5.02
N ILE A 280 -14.40 6.12 -5.28
CA ILE A 280 -14.53 5.03 -4.30
C ILE A 280 -13.18 4.40 -3.98
N SER A 281 -12.33 4.16 -4.97
CA SER A 281 -11.00 3.60 -4.73
C SER A 281 -10.13 4.50 -3.87
N LYS A 282 -10.19 5.83 -4.07
CA LYS A 282 -9.49 6.78 -3.19
C LYS A 282 -10.06 6.74 -1.78
N LYS A 283 -11.38 6.66 -1.65
CA LYS A 283 -12.03 6.59 -0.35
C LYS A 283 -11.65 5.30 0.40
N LEU A 284 -11.60 4.15 -0.27
CA LEU A 284 -11.16 2.87 0.30
C LEU A 284 -9.72 2.87 0.82
N GLN A 285 -8.89 3.82 0.38
CA GLN A 285 -7.49 3.97 0.79
C GLN A 285 -7.29 5.00 1.91
N THR A 286 -8.37 5.62 2.43
CA THR A 286 -8.25 6.58 3.53
C THR A 286 -8.19 5.87 4.88
N ASP A 287 -7.36 6.41 5.79
CA ASP A 287 -7.26 5.94 7.17
C ASP A 287 -8.60 6.05 7.92
N GLY A 288 -8.83 5.14 8.85
CA GLY A 288 -10.01 5.12 9.72
C GLY A 288 -11.30 4.58 9.08
N LEU A 289 -11.23 4.08 7.84
CA LEU A 289 -12.37 3.48 7.16
C LEU A 289 -12.71 2.10 7.72
N THR A 290 -13.96 1.88 8.11
CA THR A 290 -14.40 0.60 8.69
C THR A 290 -14.85 -0.41 7.62
N LEU A 291 -14.99 -1.68 7.99
CA LEU A 291 -15.56 -2.69 7.08
C LEU A 291 -17.01 -2.40 6.68
N LEU A 292 -17.77 -1.69 7.53
CA LEU A 292 -19.11 -1.22 7.18
C LEU A 292 -19.05 -0.13 6.10
N ASP A 293 -18.20 0.88 6.29
CA ASP A 293 -18.02 1.94 5.29
C ASP A 293 -17.55 1.37 3.95
N ALA A 294 -16.62 0.41 3.97
CA ALA A 294 -16.17 -0.28 2.77
C ALA A 294 -17.34 -1.01 2.08
N ARG A 295 -18.19 -1.68 2.85
CA ARG A 295 -19.36 -2.38 2.34
C ARG A 295 -20.37 -1.42 1.69
N ASP A 296 -20.69 -0.32 2.38
CA ASP A 296 -21.63 0.69 1.89
C ASP A 296 -21.13 1.34 0.58
N LEU A 297 -19.84 1.65 0.48
CA LEU A 297 -19.22 2.18 -0.75
C LEU A 297 -19.31 1.17 -1.90
N LEU A 298 -19.00 -0.10 -1.65
CA LEU A 298 -19.06 -1.13 -2.67
C LEU A 298 -20.49 -1.47 -3.09
N ASP A 299 -21.46 -1.41 -2.17
CA ASP A 299 -22.89 -1.61 -2.49
C ASP A 299 -23.43 -0.44 -3.32
N GLY A 300 -23.09 0.81 -2.96
CA GLY A 300 -23.43 1.97 -3.79
C GLY A 300 -22.83 1.89 -5.20
N LEU A 301 -21.59 1.37 -5.33
CA LEU A 301 -21.01 1.13 -6.65
C LEU A 301 -21.76 0.04 -7.43
N LEU A 302 -22.26 -1.01 -6.77
CA LEU A 302 -23.01 -2.07 -7.41
C LEU A 302 -24.39 -1.62 -7.92
N GLU A 303 -24.98 -0.60 -7.31
CA GLU A 303 -26.22 0.01 -7.82
C GLU A 303 -26.00 0.70 -9.17
N VAL A 304 -24.86 1.37 -9.34
CA VAL A 304 -24.49 2.08 -10.58
C VAL A 304 -23.85 1.14 -11.61
N GLN A 305 -23.08 0.16 -11.13
CA GLN A 305 -22.32 -0.78 -11.97
C GLN A 305 -22.53 -2.25 -11.54
N PRO A 306 -23.69 -2.85 -11.90
CA PRO A 306 -24.03 -4.22 -11.52
C PRO A 306 -23.08 -5.29 -12.07
N SER A 307 -22.33 -4.99 -13.14
CA SER A 307 -21.34 -5.92 -13.73
C SER A 307 -20.22 -6.29 -12.74
N PHE A 308 -19.97 -5.49 -11.71
CA PHE A 308 -18.90 -5.74 -10.73
C PHE A 308 -19.29 -6.77 -9.65
N ARG A 309 -20.52 -7.30 -9.70
CA ARG A 309 -21.08 -8.22 -8.70
C ARG A 309 -20.17 -9.42 -8.40
N ASN A 310 -19.53 -9.98 -9.42
CA ASN A 310 -18.68 -11.17 -9.29
C ASN A 310 -17.45 -10.98 -8.38
N TYR A 311 -17.09 -9.74 -8.08
CA TYR A 311 -15.97 -9.42 -7.17
C TYR A 311 -16.41 -8.63 -5.94
N LEU A 312 -17.39 -7.73 -6.07
CA LEU A 312 -17.74 -6.78 -5.02
C LEU A 312 -18.87 -7.25 -4.12
N ALA A 313 -19.72 -8.19 -4.56
CA ALA A 313 -20.83 -8.66 -3.73
C ALA A 313 -20.32 -9.37 -2.46
N PRO A 314 -21.07 -9.33 -1.34
CA PRO A 314 -20.68 -10.00 -0.10
C PRO A 314 -20.60 -11.53 -0.23
N ASP A 315 -21.33 -12.10 -1.20
CA ASP A 315 -21.37 -13.52 -1.56
C ASP A 315 -20.54 -13.85 -2.82
N ALA A 316 -19.74 -12.90 -3.31
CA ALA A 316 -18.90 -13.10 -4.49
C ALA A 316 -17.93 -14.29 -4.29
N PRO A 317 -17.67 -15.13 -5.32
CA PRO A 317 -16.80 -16.31 -5.21
C PRO A 317 -15.38 -16.01 -4.71
N ILE A 318 -14.91 -14.77 -4.87
CA ILE A 318 -13.61 -14.34 -4.39
C ILE A 318 -13.53 -14.21 -2.86
N VAL A 319 -14.66 -13.98 -2.19
CA VAL A 319 -14.76 -13.78 -0.74
C VAL A 319 -14.51 -15.09 -0.01
N HIS A 320 -13.48 -15.13 0.84
CA HIS A 320 -13.08 -16.34 1.53
C HIS A 320 -13.99 -16.66 2.72
N SER A 321 -14.29 -15.66 3.54
CA SER A 321 -15.05 -15.83 4.78
C SER A 321 -16.33 -14.98 4.78
N PRO A 322 -17.30 -15.23 3.87
CA PRO A 322 -18.45 -14.34 3.64
C PRO A 322 -19.35 -14.20 4.87
N LYS A 323 -19.53 -15.27 5.64
CA LYS A 323 -20.29 -15.24 6.90
C LYS A 323 -19.61 -14.34 7.95
N PHE A 324 -18.28 -14.40 8.03
CA PHE A 324 -17.51 -13.58 8.97
C PHE A 324 -17.56 -12.11 8.58
N GLU A 325 -17.25 -11.76 7.31
CA GLU A 325 -17.34 -10.38 6.83
C GLU A 325 -18.76 -9.80 7.06
N THR A 326 -19.81 -10.57 6.72
CA THR A 326 -21.20 -10.17 6.95
C THR A 326 -21.51 -9.95 8.44
N ALA A 327 -21.01 -10.81 9.33
CA ALA A 327 -21.22 -10.68 10.76
C ALA A 327 -20.55 -9.40 11.29
N VAL A 328 -19.32 -9.11 10.87
CA VAL A 328 -18.59 -7.90 11.27
C VAL A 328 -19.34 -6.64 10.80
N VAL A 329 -19.80 -6.60 9.55
CA VAL A 329 -20.63 -5.50 9.03
C VAL A 329 -21.90 -5.30 9.86
N LYS A 330 -22.58 -6.39 10.26
CA LYS A 330 -23.78 -6.31 11.11
C LYS A 330 -23.48 -5.77 12.51
N VAL A 331 -22.36 -6.19 13.11
CA VAL A 331 -21.93 -5.69 14.43
C VAL A 331 -21.62 -4.20 14.36
N LEU A 332 -20.85 -3.77 13.36
CA LEU A 332 -20.53 -2.34 13.16
C LEU A 332 -21.78 -1.49 12.88
N GLY A 333 -22.77 -2.06 12.17
CA GLY A 333 -24.05 -1.39 11.91
C GLY A 333 -25.04 -1.41 13.07
N GLY A 334 -24.66 -1.91 14.26
CA GLY A 334 -25.55 -2.01 15.43
C GLY A 334 -26.71 -3.01 15.27
N LYS A 335 -26.60 -3.95 14.32
CA LYS A 335 -27.65 -4.92 13.95
C LYS A 335 -27.44 -6.31 14.58
N ALA A 336 -26.45 -6.48 15.46
CA ALA A 336 -26.25 -7.71 16.19
C ALA A 336 -27.25 -7.81 17.35
N SER A 337 -28.24 -8.71 17.22
CA SER A 337 -29.04 -9.17 18.36
C SER A 337 -28.12 -9.98 19.28
N GLY A 338 -28.08 -9.64 20.56
CA GLY A 338 -27.31 -10.36 21.58
C GLY A 338 -27.75 -11.80 21.80
#